data_AF-A0A924DUR6-F1
#
_entry.id   AF-A0A924DUR6-F1
#
_cell.length_a   1.000
_cell.length_b   1.000
_cell.length_c   1.000
_cell.angle_alpha   90.00
_cell.angle_beta   90.00
_cell.angle_gamma   90.00
#
_symmetry.space_group_name_H-M   'P 1'
#
loop_
_entity.id
_entity.type
_entity.pdbx_description
1 polymer ?
#
loop_
_entity_poly.entity_id
_entity_poly.type
_entity_poly.pdbx_seq_one_letter_code
_entity_poly.pdbx_strand_id
1 'polypeptide(L)'
;MFQPMRVLLRRQSHRADAAVLIGTIALIFAVLQLTKGMVVPFNEAQQLAISLDVTAVPYYAGRSLIRMFLALFASVVFALVYGYACAYSRARVVLLPVLDILQSVPILGFLSVTVVGFMALFPGQLLGVELASIFAIFTSMAWNLITILHERSAQDPRFQALVDRIYTIMTNPHRDLAELRQAMPDAAPLLPAEPARVKEYQALPHAKPGAVAGLLELLDDRSGSEDLYKLGHDLHLEVDDLLPIIEAAEILGLAAVREGELRLTTAGSVFLAADILPRKELFRQLVLERVQLIVMIERVLVGKTSQAMPEAFFLDRLNRHFSQPESRRQLQTAIDWGRYAELFAYDERSQQLYLE
;
A
#
# COMPACT_ATOMS: atom_id res chain seq x y z
N MET A 1 35.06 28.77 30.01
CA MET A 1 36.29 27.97 29.98
C MET A 1 36.07 26.80 29.02
N PHE A 2 36.45 26.95 27.74
CA PHE A 2 36.24 25.95 26.69
C PHE A 2 37.35 24.89 26.73
N GLN A 3 37.00 23.60 26.77
CA GLN A 3 37.95 22.52 26.48
C GLN A 3 38.03 22.31 24.96
N PRO A 4 39.23 22.19 24.36
CA PRO A 4 39.35 21.87 22.95
C PRO A 4 39.24 20.36 22.72
N MET A 5 38.35 19.98 21.82
CA MET A 5 38.16 18.62 21.32
C MET A 5 39.38 18.22 20.49
N ARG A 6 40.24 17.33 21.02
CA ARG A 6 41.36 16.75 20.27
C ARG A 6 40.81 15.77 19.22
N VAL A 7 40.80 16.19 17.96
CA VAL A 7 40.60 15.31 16.81
C VAL A 7 41.78 14.34 16.74
N LEU A 8 41.51 13.06 16.98
CA LEU A 8 42.45 11.96 16.73
C LEU A 8 42.69 11.83 15.23
N LEU A 9 43.76 12.45 14.73
CA LEU A 9 44.31 12.15 13.41
C LEU A 9 44.83 10.70 13.43
N ARG A 10 43.98 9.77 12.97
CA ARG A 10 44.34 8.37 12.78
C ARG A 10 45.47 8.31 11.74
N ARG A 11 46.64 7.85 12.17
CA ARG A 11 47.84 7.67 11.34
C ARG A 11 47.49 6.77 10.16
N GLN A 12 47.39 7.34 8.95
CA GLN A 12 47.12 6.58 7.72
C GLN A 12 48.27 5.59 7.46
N SER A 13 47.92 4.32 7.26
CA SER A 13 48.90 3.27 6.98
C SER A 13 49.19 3.28 5.48
N HIS A 14 50.33 3.83 5.08
CA HIS A 14 50.78 3.85 3.67
C HIS A 14 50.82 2.45 3.02
N ARG A 15 50.89 1.37 3.81
CA ARG A 15 50.83 -0.01 3.33
C ARG A 15 49.41 -0.45 2.96
N ALA A 16 48.40 0.04 3.68
CA ALA A 16 46.99 -0.19 3.34
C ALA A 16 46.63 0.57 2.06
N ASP A 17 47.08 1.82 1.93
CA ASP A 17 46.85 2.62 0.73
C ASP A 17 47.54 2.01 -0.50
N ALA A 18 48.77 1.51 -0.35
CA ALA A 18 49.48 0.80 -1.41
C ALA A 18 48.80 -0.52 -1.80
N ALA A 19 48.28 -1.28 -0.84
CA ALA A 19 47.55 -2.52 -1.12
C ALA A 19 46.23 -2.25 -1.87
N VAL A 20 45.49 -1.20 -1.46
CA VAL A 20 44.28 -0.75 -2.15
C VAL A 20 44.60 -0.28 -3.57
N LEU A 21 45.69 0.49 -3.75
CA LEU A 21 46.13 0.97 -5.06
C LEU A 21 46.52 -0.18 -5.99
N ILE A 22 47.31 -1.15 -5.49
CA ILE A 22 47.70 -2.35 -6.26
C ILE A 22 46.46 -3.18 -6.62
N GLY A 23 45.53 -3.38 -5.67
CA GLY A 23 44.27 -4.07 -5.93
C GLY A 23 43.42 -3.37 -6.99
N THR A 24 43.38 -2.04 -6.95
CA THR A 24 42.64 -1.22 -7.93
C THR A 24 43.29 -1.28 -9.30
N ILE A 25 44.61 -1.20 -9.39
CA ILE A 25 45.36 -1.35 -10.65
C ILE A 25 45.18 -2.75 -11.23
N ALA A 26 45.25 -3.80 -10.40
CA ALA A 26 45.02 -5.17 -10.82
C ALA A 26 43.58 -5.39 -11.32
N LEU A 27 42.59 -4.79 -10.67
CA LEU A 27 41.20 -4.80 -11.09
C LEU A 27 41.01 -4.08 -12.43
N ILE A 28 41.56 -2.87 -12.59
CA ILE A 28 41.52 -2.11 -13.84
C ILE A 28 42.20 -2.90 -14.96
N PHE A 29 43.37 -3.49 -14.69
CA PHE A 29 44.10 -4.30 -15.67
C PHE A 29 43.31 -5.55 -16.08
N ALA A 30 42.69 -6.26 -15.12
CA ALA A 30 41.82 -7.40 -15.40
C ALA A 30 40.61 -6.99 -16.25
N VAL A 31 39.96 -5.87 -15.91
CA VAL A 31 38.86 -5.29 -16.70
C VAL A 31 39.33 -4.98 -18.11
N LEU A 32 40.42 -4.23 -18.29
CA LEU A 32 40.95 -3.89 -19.62
C LEU A 32 41.29 -5.13 -20.44
N GLN A 33 41.94 -6.14 -19.85
CA GLN A 33 42.29 -7.39 -20.54
C GLN A 33 41.07 -8.19 -20.98
N LEU A 34 40.02 -8.21 -20.15
CA LEU A 34 38.77 -8.92 -20.45
C LEU A 34 37.89 -8.14 -21.44
N THR A 35 37.99 -6.79 -21.46
CA THR A 35 37.25 -5.91 -22.38
C THR A 35 37.88 -5.88 -23.79
N LYS A 36 39.18 -6.19 -23.94
CA LYS A 36 39.84 -6.25 -25.26
C LYS A 36 39.17 -7.21 -26.24
N GLY A 37 38.53 -8.27 -25.75
CA GLY A 37 37.76 -9.22 -26.56
C GLY A 37 36.39 -8.71 -27.04
N MET A 38 36.00 -7.48 -26.68
CA MET A 38 34.73 -6.86 -27.09
C MET A 38 34.83 -6.08 -28.41
N VAL A 39 36.04 -5.62 -28.77
CA VAL A 39 36.29 -4.81 -29.98
C VAL A 39 36.85 -5.67 -31.14
N VAL A 40 36.72 -6.99 -31.04
CA VAL A 40 37.16 -7.91 -32.10
C VAL A 40 36.21 -7.77 -33.30
N PRO A 41 36.74 -7.62 -34.53
CA PRO A 41 35.92 -7.57 -35.73
C PRO A 41 35.04 -8.81 -35.85
N PHE A 42 33.73 -8.62 -35.98
CA PHE A 42 32.75 -9.67 -36.20
C PHE A 42 32.44 -9.75 -37.69
N ASN A 43 32.71 -10.90 -38.31
CA ASN A 43 32.35 -11.19 -39.69
C ASN A 43 31.47 -12.44 -39.70
N GLU A 44 30.25 -12.36 -40.22
CA GLU A 44 29.29 -13.49 -40.28
C GLU A 44 29.87 -14.72 -41.00
N ALA A 45 30.85 -14.51 -41.88
CA ALA A 45 31.55 -15.57 -42.60
C ALA A 45 32.64 -16.30 -41.79
N GLN A 46 33.06 -15.77 -40.64
CA GLN A 46 34.02 -16.41 -39.73
C GLN A 46 33.32 -16.76 -38.42
N GLN A 47 32.96 -18.04 -38.26
CA GLN A 47 32.58 -18.57 -36.95
C GLN A 47 33.75 -18.34 -35.99
N LEU A 48 33.51 -17.61 -34.89
CA LEU A 48 34.46 -17.58 -33.78
C LEU A 48 34.61 -19.01 -33.26
N ALA A 49 35.78 -19.61 -33.49
CA ALA A 49 36.11 -20.92 -32.96
C ALA A 49 36.17 -20.82 -31.42
N ILE A 50 35.12 -21.28 -30.75
CA ILE A 50 35.09 -21.36 -29.28
C ILE A 50 36.04 -22.48 -28.88
N SER A 51 37.12 -22.15 -28.18
CA SER A 51 37.97 -23.18 -27.57
C SER A 51 37.17 -23.91 -26.49
N LEU A 52 37.15 -25.24 -26.58
CA LEU A 52 36.53 -26.15 -25.62
C LEU A 52 37.52 -26.62 -24.55
N ASP A 53 38.75 -26.08 -24.54
CA ASP A 53 39.76 -26.46 -23.56
C ASP A 53 39.36 -25.99 -22.16
N VAL A 54 39.60 -26.85 -21.17
CA VAL A 54 39.33 -26.56 -19.74
C VAL A 54 40.10 -25.31 -19.28
N THR A 55 41.26 -25.02 -19.87
CA THR A 55 42.07 -23.84 -19.58
C THR A 55 41.45 -22.53 -20.07
N ALA A 56 40.50 -22.57 -21.01
CA ALA A 56 39.76 -21.40 -21.48
C ALA A 56 38.57 -21.04 -20.57
N VAL A 57 38.10 -21.98 -19.74
CA VAL A 57 36.94 -21.78 -18.85
C VAL A 57 37.11 -20.59 -17.89
N PRO A 58 38.25 -20.38 -17.20
CA PRO A 58 38.45 -19.21 -16.34
C PRO A 58 38.33 -17.87 -17.09
N TYR A 59 38.77 -17.83 -18.35
CA TYR A 59 38.65 -16.63 -19.19
C TYR A 59 37.19 -16.34 -19.54
N TYR A 60 36.41 -17.35 -19.97
CA TYR A 60 34.98 -17.19 -20.25
C TYR A 60 34.19 -16.81 -18.99
N ALA A 61 34.47 -17.45 -17.87
CA ALA A 61 33.86 -17.12 -16.58
C ALA A 61 34.17 -15.67 -16.18
N GLY A 62 35.42 -15.22 -16.36
CA GLY A 62 35.82 -13.83 -16.11
C GLY A 62 35.07 -12.82 -16.98
N ARG A 63 34.86 -13.12 -18.26
CA ARG A 63 34.05 -12.25 -19.16
C ARG A 63 32.60 -12.16 -18.71
N SER A 64 31.99 -13.30 -18.38
CA SER A 64 30.61 -13.33 -17.87
C SER A 64 30.47 -12.59 -16.54
N LEU A 65 31.43 -12.76 -15.63
CA LEU A 65 31.44 -12.05 -14.35
C LEU A 65 31.50 -10.54 -14.55
N ILE A 66 32.41 -10.05 -15.39
CA ILE A 66 32.49 -8.61 -15.69
C ILE A 66 31.17 -8.09 -16.25
N ARG A 67 30.55 -8.83 -17.18
CA ARG A 67 29.25 -8.46 -17.74
C ARG A 67 28.18 -8.30 -16.65
N MET A 68 28.12 -9.27 -15.73
CA MET A 68 27.20 -9.24 -14.59
C MET A 68 27.50 -8.08 -13.63
N PHE A 69 28.77 -7.84 -13.29
CA PHE A 69 29.16 -6.74 -12.40
C PHE A 69 28.87 -5.36 -13.02
N LEU A 70 29.12 -5.18 -14.32
CA LEU A 70 28.76 -3.95 -15.05
C LEU A 70 27.25 -3.74 -15.05
N ALA A 71 26.47 -4.78 -15.34
CA ALA A 71 25.01 -4.71 -15.30
C ALA A 71 24.49 -4.41 -13.89
N LEU A 72 25.05 -5.05 -12.86
CA LEU A 72 24.70 -4.80 -11.46
C LEU A 72 24.99 -3.36 -11.05
N PHE A 73 26.19 -2.86 -11.35
CA PHE A 73 26.57 -1.48 -11.05
C PHE A 73 25.63 -0.49 -11.73
N ALA A 74 25.36 -0.67 -13.02
CA ALA A 74 24.40 0.16 -13.76
C ALA A 74 22.98 0.08 -13.15
N SER A 75 22.54 -1.11 -12.75
CA SER A 75 21.22 -1.33 -12.14
C SER A 75 21.09 -0.64 -10.79
N VAL A 76 22.13 -0.70 -9.95
CA VAL A 76 22.14 -0.01 -8.64
C VAL A 76 22.13 1.49 -8.81
N VAL A 77 22.98 2.05 -9.70
CA VAL A 77 23.00 3.50 -9.96
C VAL A 77 21.64 3.96 -10.49
N PHE A 78 21.08 3.25 -11.47
CA PHE A 78 19.76 3.54 -12.00
C PHE A 78 18.68 3.48 -10.92
N ALA A 79 18.66 2.42 -10.11
CA ALA A 79 17.65 2.26 -9.05
C ALA A 79 17.74 3.35 -7.99
N LEU A 80 18.94 3.77 -7.62
CA LEU A 80 19.13 4.88 -6.68
C LEU A 80 18.66 6.21 -7.26
N VAL A 81 19.01 6.53 -8.51
CA VAL A 81 18.60 7.77 -9.18
C VAL A 81 17.08 7.80 -9.40
N TYR A 82 16.53 6.72 -9.95
CA TYR A 82 15.11 6.58 -10.24
C TYR A 82 14.28 6.56 -8.96
N GLY A 83 14.69 5.76 -7.97
CA GLY A 83 14.04 5.69 -6.66
C GLY A 83 14.09 7.03 -5.92
N TYR A 84 15.21 7.74 -5.96
CA TYR A 84 15.32 9.10 -5.41
C TYR A 84 14.39 10.09 -6.12
N ALA A 85 14.31 10.04 -7.45
CA ALA A 85 13.40 10.88 -8.22
C ALA A 85 11.93 10.59 -7.88
N CYS A 86 11.55 9.33 -7.70
CA CYS A 86 10.23 8.94 -7.23
C CYS A 86 9.93 9.42 -5.80
N ALA A 87 10.92 9.44 -4.90
CA ALA A 87 10.72 9.83 -3.51
C ALA A 87 10.62 11.34 -3.30
N TYR A 88 11.40 12.14 -4.04
CA TYR A 88 11.59 13.57 -3.73
C TYR A 88 11.10 14.54 -4.81
N SER A 89 10.63 14.06 -5.97
CA SER A 89 10.23 14.94 -7.07
C SER A 89 8.77 14.71 -7.53
N ARG A 90 8.20 15.72 -8.17
CA ARG A 90 6.88 15.62 -8.82
C ARG A 90 6.83 14.58 -9.95
N ALA A 91 7.99 14.08 -10.40
CA ALA A 91 8.07 13.06 -11.43
C ALA A 91 7.46 11.73 -11.00
N ARG A 92 7.26 11.48 -9.69
CA ARG A 92 6.60 10.27 -9.15
C ARG A 92 5.31 9.90 -9.88
N VAL A 93 4.48 10.89 -10.22
CA VAL A 93 3.18 10.71 -10.89
C VAL A 93 3.33 10.04 -12.26
N VAL A 94 4.44 10.28 -12.95
CA VAL A 94 4.73 9.69 -14.27
C VAL A 94 5.61 8.45 -14.14
N LEU A 95 6.60 8.50 -13.26
CA LEU A 95 7.60 7.43 -13.11
C LEU A 95 6.99 6.13 -12.57
N LEU A 96 5.99 6.18 -11.70
CA LEU A 96 5.34 4.96 -11.17
C LEU A 96 4.55 4.20 -12.27
N PRO A 97 3.63 4.84 -13.02
CA PRO A 97 2.97 4.16 -14.14
C PRO A 97 3.93 3.64 -15.21
N VAL A 98 5.01 4.38 -15.50
CA VAL A 98 6.05 3.93 -16.44
C VAL A 98 6.76 2.68 -15.90
N LEU A 99 7.06 2.64 -14.61
CA LEU A 99 7.66 1.48 -13.95
C LEU A 99 6.74 0.25 -14.08
N ASP A 100 5.43 0.42 -13.84
CA ASP A 100 4.41 -0.63 -13.92
C ASP A 100 4.27 -1.23 -15.32
N ILE A 101 4.28 -0.38 -16.35
CA ILE A 101 4.23 -0.83 -17.74
C ILE A 101 5.51 -1.59 -18.09
N LEU A 102 6.68 -1.02 -17.75
CA LEU A 102 7.96 -1.60 -18.16
C LEU A 102 8.26 -2.93 -17.44
N GLN A 103 7.85 -3.09 -16.19
CA GLN A 103 8.00 -4.37 -15.46
C GLN A 103 7.09 -5.48 -15.99
N SER A 104 5.98 -5.12 -16.63
CA SER A 104 5.01 -6.07 -17.16
C SER A 104 5.45 -6.73 -18.47
N VAL A 105 6.51 -6.21 -19.13
CA VAL A 105 7.00 -6.75 -20.41
C VAL A 105 8.04 -7.85 -20.16
N PRO A 106 7.80 -9.09 -20.63
CA PRO A 106 8.78 -10.16 -20.49
C PRO A 106 10.07 -9.84 -21.25
N ILE A 107 11.23 -10.08 -20.62
CA ILE A 107 12.56 -9.82 -21.20
C ILE A 107 12.73 -10.56 -22.53
N LEU A 108 12.25 -11.81 -22.59
CA LEU A 108 12.28 -12.62 -23.81
C LEU A 108 11.56 -11.95 -24.99
N GLY A 109 10.53 -11.15 -24.71
CA GLY A 109 9.70 -10.49 -25.72
C GLY A 109 10.43 -9.36 -26.48
N PHE A 110 11.33 -8.64 -25.82
CA PHE A 110 12.10 -7.55 -26.45
C PHE A 110 13.56 -7.90 -26.75
N LEU A 111 14.09 -9.00 -26.21
CA LEU A 111 15.50 -9.38 -26.39
C LEU A 111 15.89 -9.51 -27.87
N SER A 112 15.05 -10.12 -28.70
CA SER A 112 15.32 -10.28 -30.15
C SER A 112 15.49 -8.95 -30.87
N VAL A 113 14.58 -7.99 -30.63
CA VAL A 113 14.64 -6.64 -31.22
C VAL A 113 15.86 -5.89 -30.69
N THR A 114 16.15 -6.03 -29.39
CA THR A 114 17.22 -5.26 -28.75
C THR A 114 18.60 -5.78 -29.15
N VAL A 115 18.78 -7.10 -29.28
CA VAL A 115 20.02 -7.71 -29.81
C VAL A 115 20.31 -7.19 -31.22
N VAL A 116 19.30 -7.22 -32.10
CA VAL A 116 19.43 -6.68 -33.48
C VAL A 116 19.77 -5.19 -33.44
N GLY A 117 19.10 -4.41 -32.59
CA GLY A 117 19.37 -2.98 -32.42
C GLY A 117 20.81 -2.69 -31.99
N PHE A 118 21.33 -3.38 -30.97
CA PHE A 118 22.71 -3.19 -30.53
C PHE A 118 23.74 -3.69 -31.55
N MET A 119 23.46 -4.78 -32.27
CA MET A 119 24.32 -5.22 -33.38
C MET A 119 24.34 -4.21 -34.53
N ALA A 120 23.21 -3.57 -34.85
CA ALA A 120 23.14 -2.52 -35.86
C ALA A 120 23.88 -1.24 -35.45
N LEU A 121 23.93 -0.91 -34.15
CA LEU A 121 24.68 0.23 -33.63
C LEU A 121 26.20 0.04 -33.70
N PHE A 122 26.67 -1.22 -33.63
CA PHE A 122 28.10 -1.57 -33.66
C PHE A 122 28.37 -2.61 -34.77
N PRO A 123 28.19 -2.23 -36.05
CA PRO A 123 28.34 -3.15 -37.15
C PRO A 123 29.78 -3.65 -37.23
N GLY A 124 29.95 -4.95 -37.38
CA GLY A 124 31.26 -5.58 -37.50
C GLY A 124 32.05 -5.65 -36.20
N GLN A 125 31.44 -5.49 -35.01
CA GLN A 125 32.10 -5.68 -33.71
C GLN A 125 31.26 -6.57 -32.78
N LEU A 126 31.91 -7.37 -31.93
CA LEU A 126 31.24 -8.17 -30.90
C LEU A 126 30.59 -7.33 -29.78
N LEU A 127 30.92 -6.05 -29.70
CA LEU A 127 30.44 -5.12 -28.69
C LEU A 127 28.91 -5.01 -28.66
N GLY A 128 28.24 -5.09 -29.82
CA GLY A 128 26.78 -5.07 -29.89
C GLY A 128 26.12 -6.23 -29.13
N VAL A 129 26.67 -7.45 -29.27
CA VAL A 129 26.15 -8.64 -28.57
C VAL A 129 26.42 -8.58 -27.06
N GLU A 130 27.57 -8.05 -26.68
CA GLU A 130 27.94 -7.84 -25.27
C GLU A 130 27.02 -6.81 -24.60
N LEU A 131 26.77 -5.67 -25.25
CA LEU A 131 25.84 -4.65 -24.74
C LEU A 131 24.41 -5.17 -24.65
N ALA A 132 23.95 -5.93 -25.65
CA ALA A 132 22.63 -6.55 -25.60
C ALA A 132 22.48 -7.48 -24.38
N SER A 133 23.54 -8.22 -24.06
CA SER A 133 23.58 -9.10 -22.89
C SER A 133 23.61 -8.32 -21.57
N ILE A 134 24.40 -7.23 -21.49
CA ILE A 134 24.41 -6.34 -20.31
C ILE A 134 23.04 -5.71 -20.10
N PHE A 135 22.43 -5.21 -21.18
CA PHE A 135 21.10 -4.60 -21.17
C PHE A 135 20.04 -5.59 -20.69
N ALA A 136 20.06 -6.83 -21.18
CA ALA A 136 19.13 -7.87 -20.74
C ALA A 136 19.24 -8.13 -19.22
N ILE A 137 20.47 -8.29 -18.71
CA ILE A 137 20.71 -8.48 -17.26
C ILE A 137 20.24 -7.25 -16.47
N PHE A 138 20.59 -6.05 -16.94
CA PHE A 138 20.20 -4.78 -16.33
C PHE A 138 18.68 -4.68 -16.21
N THR A 139 17.94 -4.89 -17.29
CA THR A 139 16.46 -4.81 -17.27
C THR A 139 15.82 -5.84 -16.35
N SER A 140 16.42 -7.02 -16.20
CA SER A 140 15.92 -8.05 -15.27
C SER A 140 16.08 -7.66 -13.80
N MET A 141 17.11 -6.87 -13.50
CA MET A 141 17.48 -6.53 -12.12
C MET A 141 16.97 -5.16 -11.68
N ALA A 142 16.95 -4.18 -12.59
CA ALA A 142 16.66 -2.78 -12.32
C ALA A 142 15.29 -2.58 -11.66
N TRP A 143 14.24 -3.23 -12.18
CA TRP A 143 12.89 -3.12 -11.63
C TRP A 143 12.83 -3.64 -10.18
N ASN A 144 13.36 -4.84 -9.93
CA ASN A 144 13.40 -5.45 -8.61
C ASN A 144 14.12 -4.56 -7.58
N LEU A 145 15.26 -3.96 -7.96
CA LEU A 145 16.00 -3.03 -7.11
C LEU A 145 15.18 -1.77 -6.75
N ILE A 146 14.43 -1.21 -7.71
CA ILE A 146 13.58 -0.04 -7.47
C ILE A 146 12.42 -0.38 -6.53
N THR A 147 11.74 -1.51 -6.74
CA THR A 147 10.62 -1.95 -5.90
C THR A 147 11.06 -2.13 -4.44
N ILE A 148 12.21 -2.76 -4.19
CA ILE A 148 12.77 -2.92 -2.84
C ILE A 148 13.02 -1.57 -2.16
N LEU A 149 13.55 -0.60 -2.91
CA LEU A 149 13.79 0.75 -2.38
C LEU A 149 12.47 1.48 -2.09
N HIS A 150 11.44 1.24 -2.88
CA HIS A 150 10.11 1.81 -2.68
C HIS A 150 9.40 1.23 -1.45
N GLU A 151 9.31 -0.09 -1.33
CA GLU A 151 8.65 -0.78 -0.22
C GLU A 151 9.28 -0.45 1.14
N ARG A 152 10.61 -0.31 1.20
CA ARG A 152 11.30 0.12 2.43
C ARG A 152 10.85 1.50 2.92
N SER A 153 10.49 2.41 2.01
CA SER A 153 10.04 3.76 2.41
C SER A 153 8.63 3.74 3.01
N ALA A 154 7.78 2.80 2.60
CA ALA A 154 6.46 2.58 3.21
C ALA A 154 6.55 1.92 4.60
N GLN A 155 7.65 1.21 4.87
CA GLN A 155 7.94 0.58 6.17
C GLN A 155 8.73 1.49 7.12
N ASP A 156 9.00 2.75 6.75
CA ASP A 156 9.69 3.71 7.63
C ASP A 156 8.83 3.96 8.89
N PRO A 157 9.36 3.74 10.11
CA PRO A 157 8.66 4.02 11.36
C PRO A 157 8.08 5.44 11.44
N ARG A 158 8.70 6.43 10.79
CA ARG A 158 8.17 7.79 10.73
C ARG A 158 6.94 7.92 9.85
N PHE A 159 6.91 7.20 8.72
CA PHE A 159 5.76 7.16 7.83
C PHE A 159 4.61 6.41 8.50
N GLN A 160 4.88 5.27 9.15
CA GLN A 160 3.90 4.53 9.95
C GLN A 160 3.32 5.40 11.07
N ALA A 161 4.16 6.10 11.84
CA ALA A 161 3.69 7.01 12.90
C ALA A 161 2.83 8.17 12.36
N LEU A 162 3.10 8.65 11.14
CA LEU A 162 2.27 9.68 10.50
C LEU A 162 0.92 9.12 10.05
N VAL A 163 0.91 7.92 9.46
CA VAL A 163 -0.32 7.21 9.08
C VAL A 163 -1.16 6.91 10.32
N ASP A 164 -0.58 6.34 11.37
CA ASP A 164 -1.25 6.09 12.65
C ASP A 164 -1.83 7.37 13.25
N ARG A 165 -1.12 8.49 13.13
CA ARG A 165 -1.58 9.78 13.63
C ARG A 165 -2.72 10.34 12.81
N ILE A 166 -2.65 10.29 11.48
CA ILE A 166 -3.75 10.69 10.60
C ILE A 166 -4.97 9.82 10.86
N TYR A 167 -4.76 8.51 11.01
CA TYR A 167 -5.81 7.56 11.32
C TYR A 167 -6.45 7.87 12.68
N THR A 168 -5.65 8.14 13.71
CA THR A 168 -6.14 8.56 15.04
C THR A 168 -6.96 9.85 14.95
N ILE A 169 -6.53 10.82 14.15
CA ILE A 169 -7.25 12.09 13.94
C ILE A 169 -8.57 11.86 13.18
N MET A 170 -8.55 11.00 12.15
CA MET A 170 -9.73 10.69 11.34
C MET A 170 -10.78 9.87 12.13
N THR A 171 -10.34 8.95 12.98
CA THR A 171 -11.21 8.06 13.77
C THR A 171 -11.61 8.64 15.13
N ASN A 172 -10.86 9.60 15.68
CA ASN A 172 -11.19 10.28 16.95
C ASN A 172 -11.01 11.81 16.87
N PRO A 173 -11.78 12.52 16.01
CA PRO A 173 -11.62 13.97 15.82
C PRO A 173 -11.89 14.79 17.10
N HIS A 174 -12.62 14.24 18.08
CA HIS A 174 -12.99 14.94 19.30
C HIS A 174 -11.87 15.00 20.36
N ARG A 175 -10.88 14.11 20.33
CA ARG A 175 -9.85 14.01 21.37
C ARG A 175 -8.75 15.08 21.18
N ASP A 176 -8.27 15.25 19.95
CA ASP A 176 -7.20 16.21 19.64
C ASP A 176 -7.71 17.66 19.52
N LEU A 177 -8.96 17.89 19.10
CA LEU A 177 -9.54 19.26 19.10
C LEU A 177 -9.68 19.82 20.53
N ALA A 178 -9.95 18.97 21.52
CA ALA A 178 -10.00 19.37 22.93
C ALA A 178 -8.60 19.64 23.50
N GLU A 179 -7.62 18.78 23.19
CA GLU A 179 -6.23 18.96 23.63
C GLU A 179 -5.55 20.17 22.97
N LEU A 180 -5.76 20.40 21.67
CA LEU A 180 -5.26 21.59 20.96
C LEU A 180 -5.90 22.89 21.47
N ARG A 181 -7.20 22.87 21.81
CA ARG A 181 -7.91 24.00 22.41
C ARG A 181 -7.48 24.28 23.84
N GLN A 182 -7.08 23.25 24.59
CA GLN A 182 -6.50 23.38 25.93
C GLN A 182 -5.04 23.85 25.89
N ALA A 183 -4.26 23.43 24.89
CA ALA A 183 -2.87 23.84 24.69
C ALA A 183 -2.72 25.27 24.15
N MET A 184 -3.75 25.82 23.48
CA MET A 184 -3.76 27.18 22.94
C MET A 184 -5.02 27.95 23.35
N PRO A 185 -5.14 28.37 24.63
CA PRO A 185 -6.33 29.03 25.15
C PRO A 185 -6.61 30.40 24.53
N ASP A 186 -5.58 31.09 24.01
CA ASP A 186 -5.64 32.46 23.49
C ASP A 186 -5.59 32.57 21.95
N ALA A 187 -5.67 31.45 21.22
CA ALA A 187 -5.72 31.49 19.76
C ALA A 187 -7.07 32.07 19.30
N ALA A 188 -7.11 33.38 19.10
CA ALA A 188 -8.25 34.06 18.48
C ALA A 188 -8.54 33.41 17.11
N PRO A 189 -9.80 33.02 16.82
CA PRO A 189 -10.14 32.42 15.54
C PRO A 189 -9.80 33.40 14.39
N LEU A 190 -8.89 33.00 13.50
CA LEU A 190 -8.51 33.78 12.31
C LEU A 190 -9.65 33.90 11.28
N LEU A 191 -10.73 33.16 11.48
CA LEU A 191 -11.98 33.20 10.74
C LEU A 191 -13.13 33.10 11.74
N PRO A 192 -14.30 33.71 11.50
CA PRO A 192 -15.49 33.36 12.24
C PRO A 192 -15.62 31.84 12.15
N ALA A 193 -15.61 31.16 13.29
CA ALA A 193 -15.99 29.76 13.33
C ALA A 193 -17.40 29.72 12.74
N GLU A 194 -17.52 29.24 11.50
CA GLU A 194 -18.81 28.73 11.05
C GLU A 194 -19.23 27.78 12.18
N PRO A 195 -20.41 27.99 12.79
CA PRO A 195 -20.84 27.16 13.90
C PRO A 195 -20.68 25.74 13.40
N ALA A 196 -19.79 24.99 14.05
CA ALA A 196 -19.51 23.61 13.70
C ALA A 196 -20.88 22.97 13.52
N ARG A 197 -21.28 22.69 12.28
CA ARG A 197 -22.53 22.00 12.02
C ARG A 197 -22.35 20.71 12.78
N VAL A 198 -23.01 20.60 13.92
CA VAL A 198 -23.12 19.36 14.65
C VAL A 198 -23.57 18.38 13.59
N LYS A 199 -22.76 17.36 13.28
CA LYS A 199 -23.20 16.27 12.42
C LYS A 199 -24.25 15.52 13.23
N GLU A 200 -25.46 16.05 13.29
CA GLU A 200 -26.60 15.49 14.04
C GLU A 200 -27.06 14.16 13.43
N TYR A 201 -26.60 13.84 12.21
CA TYR A 201 -26.84 12.58 11.55
C TYR A 201 -25.61 11.67 11.67
N GLN A 202 -25.73 10.59 12.43
CA GLN A 202 -24.76 9.49 12.47
C GLN A 202 -24.63 8.91 11.05
N ALA A 203 -23.46 9.05 10.42
CA ALA A 203 -23.17 8.39 9.16
C ALA A 203 -22.97 6.90 9.43
N LEU A 204 -23.62 6.02 8.66
CA LEU A 204 -23.30 4.60 8.68
C LEU A 204 -22.05 4.36 7.84
N PRO A 205 -21.13 3.54 8.36
CA PRO A 205 -19.99 3.07 7.61
C PRO A 205 -20.46 2.05 6.57
N HIS A 206 -19.97 2.18 5.35
CA HIS A 206 -20.36 1.33 4.21
C HIS A 206 -19.72 -0.07 4.28
N ALA A 207 -20.10 -0.85 5.29
CA ALA A 207 -19.66 -2.23 5.47
C ALA A 207 -20.84 -3.19 5.45
N LYS A 208 -20.62 -4.41 4.98
CA LYS A 208 -21.60 -5.49 5.06
C LYS A 208 -21.51 -6.20 6.43
N PRO A 209 -22.62 -6.65 7.04
CA PRO A 209 -22.58 -7.38 8.31
C PRO A 209 -21.67 -8.61 8.29
N GLY A 210 -21.59 -9.32 7.15
CA GLY A 210 -20.69 -10.46 6.98
C GLY A 210 -19.20 -10.09 7.00
N ALA A 211 -18.84 -8.89 6.51
CA ALA A 211 -17.46 -8.41 6.57
C ALA A 211 -17.06 -8.08 8.02
N VAL A 212 -17.99 -7.51 8.79
CA VAL A 212 -17.79 -7.28 10.24
C VAL A 212 -17.61 -8.61 10.97
N ALA A 213 -18.46 -9.61 10.70
CA ALA A 213 -18.32 -10.93 11.30
C ALA A 213 -16.96 -11.57 10.97
N GLY A 214 -16.54 -11.54 9.70
CA GLY A 214 -15.24 -12.08 9.29
C GLY A 214 -14.05 -11.36 9.93
N LEU A 215 -14.13 -10.03 10.11
CA LEU A 215 -13.12 -9.27 10.84
C LEU A 215 -13.04 -9.70 12.32
N LEU A 216 -14.18 -9.89 12.97
CA LEU A 216 -14.23 -10.32 14.37
C LEU A 216 -13.68 -11.75 14.52
N GLU A 217 -14.01 -12.67 13.61
CA GLU A 217 -13.46 -14.03 13.57
C GLU A 217 -11.93 -14.02 13.44
N LEU A 218 -11.40 -13.18 12.56
CA LEU A 218 -9.95 -13.00 12.41
C LEU A 218 -9.29 -12.47 13.69
N LEU A 219 -9.92 -11.54 14.42
CA LEU A 219 -9.39 -11.06 15.68
C LEU A 219 -9.38 -12.17 16.73
N ASP A 220 -10.42 -13.01 16.78
CA ASP A 220 -10.52 -14.12 17.73
C ASP A 220 -9.42 -15.16 17.50
N ASP A 221 -9.14 -15.49 16.24
CA ASP A 221 -8.01 -16.34 15.83
C ASP A 221 -6.64 -15.78 16.29
N ARG A 222 -6.57 -14.46 16.54
CA ARG A 222 -5.37 -13.72 16.91
C ARG A 222 -5.39 -13.20 18.35
N SER A 223 -5.96 -13.99 19.26
CA SER A 223 -6.03 -13.67 20.71
C SER A 223 -6.88 -12.45 21.07
N GLY A 224 -7.75 -12.01 20.16
CA GLY A 224 -8.74 -10.95 20.38
C GLY A 224 -8.23 -9.52 20.18
N SER A 225 -7.02 -9.34 19.64
CA SER A 225 -6.48 -8.01 19.36
C SER A 225 -5.43 -8.00 18.26
N GLU A 226 -5.44 -6.99 17.38
CA GLU A 226 -4.45 -6.86 16.30
C GLU A 226 -4.15 -5.38 15.98
N ASP A 227 -2.92 -5.09 15.56
CA ASP A 227 -2.55 -3.76 15.09
C ASP A 227 -3.21 -3.46 13.74
N LEU A 228 -3.77 -2.26 13.59
CA LEU A 228 -4.50 -1.89 12.38
C LEU A 228 -3.65 -1.94 11.09
N TYR A 229 -2.35 -1.61 11.19
CA TYR A 229 -1.45 -1.67 10.04
C TYR A 229 -1.21 -3.11 9.56
N LYS A 230 -1.13 -4.08 10.49
CA LYS A 230 -0.95 -5.49 10.16
C LYS A 230 -2.21 -6.05 9.53
N LEU A 231 -3.36 -5.66 10.08
CA LEU A 231 -4.67 -6.06 9.58
C LEU A 231 -4.85 -5.66 8.10
N GLY A 232 -4.51 -4.43 7.73
CA GLY A 232 -4.54 -3.98 6.33
C GLY A 232 -3.56 -4.71 5.43
N HIS A 233 -2.33 -4.96 5.91
CA HIS A 233 -1.32 -5.68 5.14
C HIS A 233 -1.69 -7.15 4.90
N ASP A 234 -2.08 -7.87 5.95
CA ASP A 234 -2.38 -9.30 5.88
C ASP A 234 -3.64 -9.59 5.04
N LEU A 235 -4.67 -8.74 5.15
CA LEU A 235 -5.90 -8.89 4.39
C LEU A 235 -5.80 -8.41 2.94
N HIS A 236 -4.68 -7.78 2.56
CA HIS A 236 -4.50 -7.13 1.25
C HIS A 236 -5.66 -6.17 0.91
N LEU A 237 -6.27 -5.57 1.94
CA LEU A 237 -7.35 -4.60 1.79
C LEU A 237 -6.75 -3.19 1.76
N GLU A 238 -7.30 -2.35 0.90
CA GLU A 238 -6.99 -0.93 0.94
C GLU A 238 -7.56 -0.31 2.22
N VAL A 239 -6.94 0.79 2.68
CA VAL A 239 -7.37 1.51 3.89
C VAL A 239 -8.82 1.95 3.78
N ASP A 240 -9.25 2.35 2.58
CA ASP A 240 -10.60 2.80 2.27
C ASP A 240 -11.66 1.68 2.36
N ASP A 241 -11.24 0.41 2.21
CA ASP A 241 -12.12 -0.76 2.31
C ASP A 241 -12.16 -1.33 3.75
N LEU A 242 -11.04 -1.24 4.47
CA LEU A 242 -10.93 -1.76 5.83
C LEU A 242 -11.60 -0.83 6.86
N LEU A 243 -11.43 0.48 6.69
CA LEU A 243 -11.96 1.51 7.59
C LEU A 243 -13.46 1.36 7.87
N PRO A 244 -14.34 1.24 6.85
CA PRO A 244 -15.77 1.06 7.09
C PRO A 244 -16.10 -0.19 7.91
N ILE A 245 -15.34 -1.27 7.77
CA ILE A 245 -15.58 -2.52 8.51
C ILE A 245 -15.25 -2.32 9.99
N ILE A 246 -14.16 -1.61 10.28
CA ILE A 246 -13.75 -1.26 11.65
C ILE A 246 -14.77 -0.33 12.28
N GLU A 247 -15.14 0.75 11.60
CA GLU A 247 -16.14 1.71 12.07
C GLU A 247 -17.50 1.03 12.35
N ALA A 248 -17.88 0.05 11.52
CA ALA A 248 -19.09 -0.74 11.74
C ALA A 248 -19.01 -1.59 13.01
N ALA A 249 -17.87 -2.26 13.24
CA ALA A 249 -17.62 -3.05 14.44
C ALA A 249 -17.63 -2.17 15.71
N GLU A 250 -17.09 -0.95 15.63
CA GLU A 250 -17.08 0.03 16.73
C GLU A 250 -18.47 0.60 17.01
N ILE A 251 -19.23 0.99 15.98
CA ILE A 251 -20.61 1.49 16.13
C ILE A 251 -21.49 0.44 16.81
N LEU A 252 -21.37 -0.83 16.38
CA LEU A 252 -22.08 -1.96 16.99
C LEU A 252 -21.54 -2.32 18.39
N GLY A 253 -20.40 -1.77 18.80
CA GLY A 253 -19.77 -2.05 20.09
C GLY A 253 -19.16 -3.46 20.17
N LEU A 254 -18.91 -4.11 19.03
CA LEU A 254 -18.33 -5.46 18.94
C LEU A 254 -16.80 -5.43 19.00
N ALA A 255 -16.20 -4.33 18.54
CA ALA A 255 -14.77 -4.05 18.67
C ALA A 255 -14.54 -2.61 19.14
N ALA A 256 -13.33 -2.31 19.58
CA ALA A 256 -12.91 -0.96 19.96
C ALA A 256 -11.46 -0.72 19.55
N VAL A 257 -11.17 0.45 18.98
CA VAL A 257 -9.81 0.87 18.67
C VAL A 257 -9.19 1.57 19.88
N ARG A 258 -8.01 1.11 20.32
CA ARG A 258 -7.21 1.77 21.36
C ARG A 258 -5.76 1.84 20.92
N GLU A 259 -5.21 3.06 20.85
CA GLU A 259 -3.79 3.29 20.55
C GLU A 259 -3.33 2.68 19.20
N GLY A 260 -4.21 2.63 18.20
CA GLY A 260 -3.90 2.04 16.88
C GLY A 260 -4.09 0.51 16.80
N GLU A 261 -4.56 -0.11 17.89
CA GLU A 261 -4.86 -1.53 17.99
C GLU A 261 -6.37 -1.76 18.04
N LEU A 262 -6.87 -2.68 17.23
CA LEU A 262 -8.27 -3.09 17.24
C LEU A 262 -8.45 -4.27 18.21
N ARG A 263 -9.36 -4.14 19.18
CA ARG A 263 -9.60 -5.16 20.20
C ARG A 263 -11.07 -5.60 20.21
N LEU A 264 -11.31 -6.89 20.39
CA LEU A 264 -12.64 -7.43 20.65
C LEU A 264 -13.17 -6.90 21.98
N THR A 265 -14.44 -6.50 21.99
CA THR A 265 -15.16 -6.20 23.24
C THR A 265 -15.78 -7.47 23.80
N THR A 266 -16.28 -7.40 25.03
CA THR A 266 -17.09 -8.48 25.62
C THR A 266 -18.32 -8.82 24.77
N ALA A 267 -18.98 -7.80 24.19
CA ALA A 267 -20.10 -8.03 23.28
C ALA A 267 -19.66 -8.71 21.98
N GLY A 268 -18.48 -8.35 21.45
CA GLY A 268 -17.85 -9.02 20.30
C GLY A 268 -17.59 -10.50 20.55
N SER A 269 -17.00 -10.85 21.69
CA SER A 269 -16.75 -12.25 22.06
C SER A 269 -18.04 -13.06 22.20
N VAL A 270 -19.08 -12.48 22.81
CA VAL A 270 -20.40 -13.14 22.93
C VAL A 270 -21.05 -13.33 21.56
N PHE A 271 -20.93 -12.33 20.68
CA PHE A 271 -21.44 -12.38 19.31
C PHE A 271 -20.79 -13.51 18.49
N LEU A 272 -19.47 -13.70 18.62
CA LEU A 272 -18.74 -14.77 17.93
C LEU A 272 -19.04 -16.16 18.49
N ALA A 273 -19.19 -16.28 19.81
CA ALA A 273 -19.53 -17.54 20.46
C ALA A 273 -20.97 -18.01 20.16
N ALA A 274 -21.83 -17.12 19.67
CA ALA A 274 -23.22 -17.41 19.34
C ALA A 274 -23.37 -18.19 18.02
N ASP A 275 -24.25 -19.19 18.04
CA ASP A 275 -24.75 -19.86 16.84
C ASP A 275 -25.52 -18.89 15.92
N ILE A 276 -25.79 -19.31 14.68
CA ILE A 276 -26.34 -18.44 13.62
C ILE A 276 -27.60 -17.67 14.06
N LEU A 277 -28.59 -18.33 14.66
CA LEU A 277 -29.86 -17.69 15.06
C LEU A 277 -29.66 -16.71 16.23
N PRO A 278 -29.06 -17.09 17.38
CA PRO A 278 -28.75 -16.13 18.45
C PRO A 278 -27.85 -14.98 18.00
N ARG A 279 -26.91 -15.22 17.08
CA ARG A 279 -26.03 -14.18 16.53
C ARG A 279 -26.81 -13.10 15.77
N LYS A 280 -27.77 -13.51 14.94
CA LYS A 280 -28.68 -12.58 14.26
C LYS A 280 -29.53 -11.76 15.24
N GLU A 281 -30.05 -12.41 16.28
CA GLU A 281 -30.83 -11.73 17.31
C GLU A 281 -29.99 -10.70 18.09
N LEU A 282 -28.74 -11.04 18.43
CA LEU A 282 -27.79 -10.08 19.02
C LEU A 282 -27.51 -8.92 18.07
N PHE A 283 -27.26 -9.19 16.78
CA PHE A 283 -27.07 -8.15 15.79
C PHE A 283 -28.28 -7.20 15.73
N ARG A 284 -29.49 -7.76 15.69
CA ARG A 284 -30.75 -7.01 15.67
C ARG A 284 -30.86 -6.07 16.87
N GLN A 285 -30.54 -6.55 18.07
CA GLN A 285 -30.54 -5.75 19.29
C GLN A 285 -29.52 -4.61 19.23
N LEU A 286 -28.27 -4.90 18.86
CA LEU A 286 -27.20 -3.90 18.76
C LEU A 286 -27.53 -2.81 17.75
N VAL A 287 -28.09 -3.18 16.60
CA VAL A 287 -28.49 -2.23 15.56
C VAL A 287 -29.61 -1.31 16.04
N LEU A 288 -30.65 -1.84 16.68
CA LEU A 288 -31.74 -1.04 17.22
C LEU A 288 -31.30 -0.14 18.38
N GLU A 289 -30.27 -0.53 19.12
CA GLU A 289 -29.70 0.29 20.20
C GLU A 289 -28.80 1.42 19.66
N ARG A 290 -28.00 1.14 18.62
CA ARG A 290 -26.83 1.97 18.26
C ARG A 290 -26.92 2.67 16.92
N VAL A 291 -27.88 2.32 16.05
CA VAL A 291 -27.95 2.83 14.68
C VAL A 291 -29.23 3.63 14.45
N GLN A 292 -29.12 4.96 14.49
CA GLN A 292 -30.27 5.85 14.45
C GLN A 292 -31.10 5.76 13.15
N LEU A 293 -30.45 5.57 12.00
CA LEU A 293 -31.14 5.45 10.71
C LEU A 293 -32.06 4.23 10.69
N ILE A 294 -31.59 3.09 11.21
CA ILE A 294 -32.36 1.85 11.22
C ILE A 294 -33.55 1.96 12.18
N VAL A 295 -33.35 2.55 13.36
CA VAL A 295 -34.44 2.88 14.29
C VAL A 295 -35.47 3.81 13.65
N MET A 296 -35.04 4.79 12.86
CA MET A 296 -35.95 5.70 12.16
C MET A 296 -36.75 4.99 11.08
N ILE A 297 -36.13 4.11 10.30
CA ILE A 297 -36.82 3.29 9.28
C ILE A 297 -37.85 2.39 9.95
N GLU A 298 -37.46 1.62 10.96
CA GLU A 298 -38.34 0.70 11.69
C GLU A 298 -39.57 1.43 12.25
N ARG A 299 -39.36 2.56 12.93
CA ARG A 299 -40.47 3.36 13.49
C ARG A 299 -41.43 3.88 12.43
N VAL A 300 -40.91 4.30 11.27
CA VAL A 300 -41.74 4.80 10.17
C VAL A 300 -42.58 3.67 9.57
N LEU A 301 -42.01 2.48 9.40
CA LEU A 301 -42.72 1.33 8.87
C LEU A 301 -43.77 0.82 9.86
N VAL A 302 -43.43 0.67 11.14
CA VAL A 302 -44.37 0.24 12.20
C VAL A 302 -45.52 1.24 12.36
N GLY A 303 -45.26 2.54 12.22
CA GLY A 303 -46.27 3.59 12.33
C GLY A 303 -47.24 3.68 11.13
N LYS A 304 -46.94 3.00 10.01
CA LYS A 304 -47.77 3.02 8.80
C LYS A 304 -48.69 1.80 8.77
N THR A 305 -49.97 2.02 8.49
CA THR A 305 -50.94 0.91 8.30
C THR A 305 -50.54 -0.03 7.17
N SER A 306 -49.90 0.48 6.12
CA SER A 306 -49.38 -0.33 5.00
C SER A 306 -48.11 -1.11 5.36
N GLN A 307 -47.47 -0.81 6.50
CA GLN A 307 -46.15 -1.32 6.90
C GLN A 307 -45.06 -1.20 5.82
N ALA A 308 -45.28 -0.32 4.85
CA ALA A 308 -44.46 -0.13 3.67
C ALA A 308 -44.30 1.36 3.40
N MET A 309 -43.10 1.75 2.96
CA MET A 309 -42.75 3.14 2.64
C MET A 309 -41.78 3.22 1.45
N PRO A 310 -42.00 4.13 0.49
CA PRO A 310 -41.06 4.34 -0.61
C PRO A 310 -39.69 4.82 -0.15
N GLU A 311 -38.63 4.34 -0.78
CA GLU A 311 -37.25 4.73 -0.48
C GLU A 311 -37.02 6.25 -0.62
N ALA A 312 -37.72 6.88 -1.57
CA ALA A 312 -37.63 8.31 -1.86
C ALA A 312 -37.89 9.17 -0.62
N PHE A 313 -38.77 8.73 0.28
CA PHE A 313 -39.03 9.43 1.54
C PHE A 313 -37.81 9.45 2.47
N PHE A 314 -37.10 8.33 2.57
CA PHE A 314 -35.90 8.22 3.39
C PHE A 314 -34.74 8.99 2.74
N LEU A 315 -34.59 8.90 1.41
CA LEU A 315 -33.59 9.67 0.66
C LEU A 315 -33.78 11.18 0.82
N ASP A 316 -35.02 11.70 0.76
CA ASP A 316 -35.30 13.12 0.96
C ASP A 316 -34.89 13.63 2.36
N ARG A 317 -34.97 12.77 3.38
CA ARG A 317 -34.46 13.09 4.72
C ARG A 317 -32.94 13.07 4.77
N LEU A 318 -32.31 12.05 4.19
CA LEU A 318 -30.85 11.91 4.16
C LEU A 318 -30.18 13.04 3.36
N ASN A 319 -30.80 13.49 2.26
CA ASN A 319 -30.32 14.57 1.40
C ASN A 319 -30.20 15.94 2.12
N ARG A 320 -30.77 16.09 3.31
CA ARG A 320 -30.58 17.29 4.15
C ARG A 320 -29.21 17.33 4.82
N HIS A 321 -28.58 16.17 4.98
CA HIS A 321 -27.32 15.99 5.72
C HIS A 321 -26.19 15.45 4.84
N PHE A 322 -26.52 14.74 3.76
CA PHE A 322 -25.57 14.10 2.87
C PHE A 322 -25.80 14.51 1.40
N SER A 323 -24.77 14.34 0.57
CA SER A 323 -24.90 14.46 -0.88
C SER A 323 -25.81 13.35 -1.42
N GLN A 324 -26.45 13.55 -2.60
CA GLN A 324 -27.33 12.51 -3.16
C GLN A 324 -26.66 11.14 -3.34
N PRO A 325 -25.41 11.03 -3.88
CA PRO A 325 -24.73 9.75 -3.96
C PRO A 325 -24.53 9.12 -2.58
N GLU A 326 -24.18 9.92 -1.59
CA GLU A 326 -23.94 9.47 -0.22
C GLU A 326 -25.24 9.00 0.45
N SER A 327 -26.33 9.76 0.34
CA SER A 327 -27.65 9.35 0.85
C SER A 327 -28.08 7.98 0.34
N ARG A 328 -27.81 7.69 -0.94
CA ARG A 328 -28.11 6.36 -1.52
C ARG A 328 -27.26 5.27 -0.89
N ARG A 329 -25.95 5.51 -0.71
CA ARG A 329 -25.06 4.55 -0.03
C ARG A 329 -25.48 4.32 1.42
N GLN A 330 -25.82 5.38 2.15
CA GLN A 330 -26.31 5.34 3.52
C GLN A 330 -27.59 4.49 3.65
N LEU A 331 -28.56 4.73 2.76
CA LEU A 331 -29.80 3.95 2.74
C LEU A 331 -29.53 2.49 2.36
N GLN A 332 -28.67 2.22 1.39
CA GLN A 332 -28.30 0.87 1.00
C GLN A 332 -27.66 0.11 2.16
N THR A 333 -26.72 0.74 2.88
CA THR A 333 -26.10 0.14 4.07
C THR A 333 -27.16 -0.18 5.13
N ALA A 334 -28.10 0.72 5.38
CA ALA A 334 -29.19 0.47 6.33
C ALA A 334 -30.13 -0.65 5.88
N ILE A 335 -30.38 -0.79 4.57
CA ILE A 335 -31.15 -1.92 4.00
C ILE A 335 -30.41 -3.23 4.21
N ASP A 336 -29.12 -3.29 3.90
CA ASP A 336 -28.31 -4.51 4.06
C ASP A 336 -28.28 -4.97 5.52
N TRP A 337 -28.10 -4.03 6.45
CA TRP A 337 -28.09 -4.30 7.89
C TRP A 337 -29.49 -4.67 8.42
N GLY A 338 -30.53 -3.97 7.99
CA GLY A 338 -31.92 -4.24 8.36
C GLY A 338 -32.40 -5.61 7.89
N ARG A 339 -32.00 -6.03 6.68
CA ARG A 339 -32.27 -7.38 6.16
C ARG A 339 -31.53 -8.46 6.94
N TYR A 340 -30.25 -8.24 7.25
CA TYR A 340 -29.49 -9.20 8.06
C TYR A 340 -30.07 -9.34 9.49
N ALA A 341 -30.55 -8.23 10.04
CA ALA A 341 -31.22 -8.16 11.33
C ALA A 341 -32.70 -8.64 11.31
N GLU A 342 -33.23 -9.02 10.15
CA GLU A 342 -34.63 -9.43 9.97
C GLU A 342 -35.64 -8.37 10.48
N LEU A 343 -35.30 -7.08 10.32
CA LEU A 343 -36.12 -5.95 10.75
C LEU A 343 -37.10 -5.48 9.67
N PHE A 344 -36.64 -5.44 8.43
CA PHE A 344 -37.43 -5.04 7.27
C PHE A 344 -36.76 -5.55 5.99
N ALA A 345 -37.56 -5.66 4.94
CA ALA A 345 -37.14 -6.03 3.61
C ALA A 345 -37.23 -4.83 2.65
N TYR A 346 -36.63 -4.99 1.47
CA TYR A 346 -36.63 -4.00 0.40
C TYR A 346 -36.98 -4.67 -0.92
N ASP A 347 -37.93 -4.09 -1.65
CA ASP A 347 -38.32 -4.51 -3.00
C ASP A 347 -37.74 -3.54 -4.04
N GLU A 348 -36.79 -4.04 -4.83
CA GLU A 348 -36.15 -3.29 -5.92
C GLU A 348 -37.14 -2.85 -7.02
N ARG A 349 -38.22 -3.61 -7.25
CA ARG A 349 -39.17 -3.30 -8.33
C ARG A 349 -40.07 -2.13 -7.98
N SER A 350 -40.58 -2.12 -6.76
CA SER A 350 -41.45 -1.06 -6.26
C SER A 350 -40.68 0.08 -5.56
N GLN A 351 -39.38 -0.12 -5.29
CA GLN A 351 -38.51 0.78 -4.55
C GLN A 351 -39.07 1.13 -3.17
N GLN A 352 -39.54 0.11 -2.45
CA GLN A 352 -40.15 0.27 -1.12
C GLN A 352 -39.45 -0.59 -0.07
N LEU A 353 -39.35 -0.04 1.14
CA LEU A 353 -39.02 -0.80 2.35
C LEU A 353 -40.33 -1.24 3.01
N TYR A 354 -40.38 -2.47 3.53
CA TYR A 354 -41.57 -3.02 4.19
C TYR A 354 -41.22 -3.98 5.35
N LEU A 355 -42.13 -4.16 6.30
CA LEU A 355 -42.03 -5.18 7.36
C LEU A 355 -42.52 -6.54 6.85
N GLU A 356 -41.81 -7.62 7.18
CA GLU A 356 -42.22 -8.99 6.87
C GLU A 356 -43.25 -9.56 7.86
#